data_AF-C7NYX9-F1
#
_entry.id   AF-C7NYX9-F1
#
_cell.length_a   1.000
_cell.length_b   1.000
_cell.length_c   1.000
_cell.angle_alpha   90.00
_cell.angle_beta   90.00
_cell.angle_gamma   90.00
#
_symmetry.space_group_name_H-M   'P 1'
#
loop_
_entity.id
_entity.type
_entity.pdbx_description
1 polymer ?
#
loop_
_entity_poly.entity_id
_entity_poly.type
_entity_poly.pdbx_seq_one_letter_code
_entity_poly.pdbx_strand_id
1 'polypeptide(L)'
;MISRETKVQIAAALLGLGILAAGFSLMNESVWWAEALVIALYNAAIFGGTHAYFVLRGGGGDYSLTARKRLLTLLAALFVLIPATVVVGDRTVGPLALKTMLFVAAGVAVLWYFVVEGIAGYQATMAGE
;
A
#
# COMPACT_ATOMS: atom_id res chain seq x y z
N MET A 1 -28.56 -1.20 -6.09
CA MET A 1 -28.19 -1.31 -4.66
C MET A 1 -26.67 -1.19 -4.55
N ILE A 2 -26.12 -0.45 -3.58
CA ILE A 2 -24.66 -0.29 -3.42
C ILE A 2 -24.06 -1.57 -2.81
N SER A 3 -23.02 -2.13 -3.43
CA SER A 3 -22.37 -3.36 -2.97
C SER A 3 -21.68 -3.16 -1.61
N ARG A 4 -21.47 -4.26 -0.86
CA ARG A 4 -20.71 -4.19 0.40
C ARG A 4 -19.30 -3.66 0.17
N GLU A 5 -18.66 -4.07 -0.91
CA GLU A 5 -17.31 -3.62 -1.26
C GLU A 5 -17.25 -2.11 -1.45
N THR A 6 -18.20 -1.53 -2.18
CA THR A 6 -18.29 -0.08 -2.33
C THR A 6 -18.49 0.62 -0.98
N LYS A 7 -19.34 0.08 -0.10
CA LYS A 7 -19.53 0.64 1.26
C LYS A 7 -18.24 0.63 2.07
N VAL A 8 -17.48 -0.46 2.03
CA VAL A 8 -16.20 -0.59 2.73
C VAL A 8 -15.15 0.36 2.13
N GLN A 9 -15.09 0.49 0.81
CA GLN A 9 -14.20 1.44 0.13
C GLN A 9 -14.52 2.89 0.51
N ILE A 10 -15.80 3.24 0.58
CA ILE A 10 -16.23 4.57 1.07
C ILE A 10 -15.80 4.76 2.52
N ALA A 11 -16.01 3.77 3.40
CA ALA A 11 -15.59 3.87 4.80
C ALA A 11 -14.06 4.02 4.93
N ALA A 12 -13.27 3.27 4.15
CA ALA A 12 -11.82 3.37 4.12
C ALA A 12 -11.35 4.74 3.60
N ALA A 13 -12.01 5.28 2.57
CA ALA A 13 -11.73 6.62 2.06
C ALA A 13 -12.06 7.71 3.08
N LEU A 14 -13.21 7.62 3.77
CA LEU A 14 -13.58 8.54 4.85
C LEU A 14 -12.61 8.46 6.03
N LEU A 15 -12.15 7.26 6.39
CA LEU A 15 -11.11 7.07 7.40
C LEU A 15 -9.81 7.77 6.97
N GLY A 16 -9.38 7.58 5.72
CA GLY A 16 -8.22 8.26 5.14
C GLY A 16 -8.35 9.79 5.22
N LEU A 17 -9.49 10.34 4.79
CA LEU A 17 -9.75 11.79 4.89
C LEU A 17 -9.75 12.28 6.34
N GLY A 18 -10.27 11.49 7.27
CA GLY A 18 -10.21 11.77 8.71
C GLY A 18 -8.77 11.81 9.23
N ILE A 19 -7.90 10.89 8.79
CA ILE A 19 -6.47 10.88 9.10
C ILE A 19 -5.80 12.16 8.60
N LEU A 20 -6.07 12.57 7.35
CA LEU A 20 -5.54 13.83 6.82
C LEU A 20 -6.02 15.02 7.62
N ALA A 21 -7.34 15.14 7.84
CA ALA A 21 -7.92 16.28 8.57
C ALA A 21 -7.37 16.38 10.00
N ALA A 22 -7.32 15.26 10.73
CA ALA A 22 -6.75 15.21 12.07
C ALA A 22 -5.24 15.54 12.03
N GLY A 23 -4.50 14.94 11.10
CA GLY A 23 -3.08 15.17 10.91
C GLY A 23 -2.76 16.65 10.68
N PHE A 24 -3.46 17.31 9.76
CA PHE A 24 -3.30 18.75 9.51
C PHE A 24 -3.71 19.61 10.71
N SER A 25 -4.76 19.24 11.45
CA SER A 25 -5.17 20.00 12.65
C SER A 25 -4.20 19.88 13.83
N LEU A 26 -3.41 18.81 13.88
CA LEU A 26 -2.47 18.50 14.96
C LEU A 26 -1.02 18.84 14.61
N MET A 27 -0.73 19.17 13.35
CA MET A 27 0.60 19.60 12.94
C MET A 27 0.89 21.00 13.45
N ASN A 28 1.72 21.06 14.49
CA ASN A 28 2.47 22.25 14.86
C ASN A 28 3.78 22.23 14.05
N GLU A 29 4.06 23.27 13.27
CA GLU A 29 4.94 23.31 12.07
C GLU A 29 6.46 22.98 12.25
N SER A 30 6.87 21.95 12.98
CA SER A 30 8.33 21.70 13.20
C SER A 30 8.81 20.26 13.10
N VAL A 31 7.94 19.30 12.80
CA VAL A 31 8.32 17.88 12.79
C VAL A 31 8.27 17.31 11.38
N TRP A 32 9.41 17.35 10.68
CA TRP A 32 9.59 16.90 9.30
C TRP A 32 9.09 15.47 9.00
N TRP A 33 9.05 14.57 9.98
CA TRP A 33 8.54 13.20 9.79
C TRP A 33 7.02 13.08 9.96
N ALA A 34 6.35 14.04 10.62
CA ALA A 34 4.93 13.96 10.92
C ALA A 34 4.08 14.03 9.64
N GLU A 35 4.45 14.90 8.70
CA GLU A 35 3.83 15.00 7.38
C GLU A 35 3.93 13.69 6.60
N ALA A 36 5.13 13.13 6.52
CA ALA A 36 5.38 11.87 5.84
C ALA A 36 4.56 10.72 6.45
N LEU A 37 4.45 10.68 7.79
CA LEU A 37 3.65 9.68 8.49
C LEU A 37 2.16 9.84 8.19
N VAL A 38 1.62 11.06 8.26
CA VAL A 38 0.19 11.33 7.98
C VAL A 38 -0.16 10.97 6.54
N ILE A 39 0.70 11.32 5.58
CA ILE A 39 0.53 10.93 4.18
C ILE A 39 0.60 9.41 4.03
N ALA A 40 1.53 8.72 4.70
CA ALA A 40 1.63 7.27 4.65
C ALA A 40 0.38 6.58 5.21
N LEU A 41 -0.12 7.03 6.38
CA LEU A 41 -1.33 6.51 7.00
C LEU A 41 -2.58 6.74 6.15
N TYR A 42 -2.70 7.92 5.55
CA TYR A 42 -3.75 8.24 4.58
C TYR A 42 -3.73 7.27 3.39
N ASN A 43 -2.58 7.10 2.75
CA ASN A 43 -2.43 6.20 1.61
C ASN A 43 -2.70 4.74 2.02
N ALA A 44 -2.26 4.32 3.20
CA ALA A 44 -2.51 2.98 3.72
C ALA A 44 -4.01 2.73 3.91
N ALA A 45 -4.75 3.72 4.42
CA ALA A 45 -6.20 3.64 4.55
C ALA A 45 -6.89 3.52 3.18
N ILE A 46 -6.56 4.39 2.23
CA ILE A 46 -7.22 4.45 0.92
C ILE A 46 -6.91 3.22 0.07
N PHE A 47 -5.64 2.83 -0.04
CA PHE A 47 -5.22 1.73 -0.90
C PHE A 47 -5.31 0.37 -0.21
N GLY A 48 -5.13 0.31 1.11
CA GLY A 48 -5.08 -0.94 1.86
C GLY A 48 -6.35 -1.28 2.63
N GLY A 49 -7.14 -0.29 3.05
CA GLY A 49 -8.21 -0.46 4.05
C GLY A 49 -9.25 -1.50 3.66
N THR A 50 -9.78 -1.41 2.44
CA THR A 50 -10.77 -2.37 1.93
C THR A 50 -10.21 -3.78 1.79
N HIS A 51 -8.97 -3.90 1.30
CA HIS A 51 -8.32 -5.20 1.16
C HIS A 51 -8.05 -5.83 2.52
N ALA A 52 -7.58 -5.05 3.49
CA ALA A 52 -7.36 -5.50 4.86
C ALA A 52 -8.66 -5.96 5.51
N TYR A 53 -9.75 -5.19 5.38
CA TYR A 53 -11.07 -5.59 5.88
C TYR A 53 -11.51 -6.94 5.33
N PHE A 54 -11.46 -7.13 4.01
CA PHE A 54 -11.93 -8.38 3.41
C PHE A 54 -10.99 -9.57 3.70
N VAL A 55 -9.69 -9.34 3.85
CA VAL A 55 -8.76 -10.39 4.29
C VAL A 55 -9.06 -10.80 5.73
N LEU A 56 -9.24 -9.84 6.66
CA LEU A 56 -9.56 -10.12 8.06
C LEU A 56 -10.93 -10.79 8.22
N ARG A 57 -11.89 -10.42 7.38
CA ARG A 57 -13.23 -11.03 7.37
C ARG A 57 -13.25 -12.46 6.80
N GLY A 58 -12.19 -12.88 6.11
CA GLY A 58 -12.16 -14.17 5.41
C GLY A 58 -12.88 -14.16 4.05
N GLY A 59 -13.05 -13.00 3.41
CA GLY A 59 -13.52 -12.86 2.03
C GLY A 59 -14.89 -12.19 1.90
N GLY A 60 -15.58 -12.47 0.78
CA GLY A 60 -16.93 -11.96 0.49
C GLY A 60 -16.98 -10.59 -0.19
N GLY A 61 -15.94 -10.25 -0.95
CA GLY A 61 -15.97 -9.19 -1.96
C GLY A 61 -15.63 -9.77 -3.34
N ASP A 62 -15.55 -8.93 -4.35
CA ASP A 62 -15.44 -9.32 -5.76
C ASP A 62 -14.07 -9.93 -6.08
N TYR A 63 -13.00 -9.41 -5.45
CA TYR A 63 -11.65 -9.96 -5.57
C TYR A 63 -11.37 -11.13 -4.62
N SER A 64 -10.64 -12.13 -5.13
CA SER A 64 -10.17 -13.29 -4.35
C SER A 64 -9.31 -12.90 -3.15
N LEU A 65 -9.35 -13.71 -2.08
CA LEU A 65 -8.51 -13.50 -0.90
C LEU A 65 -7.02 -13.48 -1.23
N THR A 66 -6.58 -14.34 -2.15
CA THR A 66 -5.17 -14.44 -2.55
C THR A 66 -4.72 -13.15 -3.23
N ALA A 67 -5.52 -12.59 -4.15
CA ALA A 67 -5.22 -11.32 -4.81
C ALA A 67 -5.12 -10.17 -3.80
N ARG A 68 -6.06 -10.08 -2.86
CA ARG A 68 -6.03 -9.06 -1.80
C ARG A 68 -4.78 -9.16 -0.93
N LYS A 69 -4.37 -10.38 -0.56
CA LYS A 69 -3.13 -10.60 0.21
C LYS A 69 -1.89 -10.15 -0.57
N ARG A 70 -1.80 -10.45 -1.86
CA ARG A 70 -0.67 -10.00 -2.70
C ARG A 70 -0.57 -8.47 -2.76
N LEU A 71 -1.70 -7.78 -2.94
CA LEU A 71 -1.72 -6.32 -2.92
C LEU A 71 -1.30 -5.76 -1.55
N LEU A 72 -1.80 -6.34 -0.45
CA LEU A 72 -1.39 -5.93 0.89
C LEU A 72 0.11 -6.17 1.14
N THR A 73 0.68 -7.25 0.61
CA THR A 73 2.13 -7.51 0.65
C THR A 73 2.90 -6.44 -0.12
N LEU A 74 2.45 -6.04 -1.31
CA LEU A 74 3.05 -4.94 -2.07
C LEU A 74 2.99 -3.63 -1.27
N LEU A 75 1.81 -3.28 -0.74
CA LEU A 75 1.63 -2.05 0.04
C LEU A 75 2.53 -2.05 1.28
N ALA A 76 2.61 -3.16 2.01
CA ALA A 76 3.50 -3.30 3.16
C ALA A 76 4.97 -3.09 2.77
N ALA A 77 5.42 -3.66 1.66
CA ALA A 77 6.78 -3.45 1.16
C ALA A 77 7.03 -1.97 0.82
N LEU A 78 6.11 -1.30 0.12
CA LEU A 78 6.24 0.12 -0.25
C LEU A 78 6.22 1.04 0.98
N PHE A 79 5.36 0.79 1.96
CA PHE A 79 5.30 1.55 3.21
C PHE A 79 6.53 1.36 4.11
N VAL A 80 7.33 0.31 3.89
CA VAL A 80 8.62 0.14 4.56
C VAL A 80 9.74 0.77 3.74
N LEU A 81 9.83 0.44 2.45
CA LEU A 81 10.95 0.83 1.59
C LEU A 81 11.00 2.33 1.32
N ILE A 82 9.85 2.96 1.05
CA ILE A 82 9.81 4.39 0.71
C ILE A 82 10.25 5.24 1.92
N PRO A 83 9.70 5.09 3.13
CA PRO A 83 10.21 5.84 4.29
C PRO A 83 11.66 5.52 4.63
N ALA A 84 12.11 4.28 4.42
CA ALA A 84 13.51 3.93 4.61
C ALA A 84 14.44 4.76 3.73
N THR A 85 14.04 5.16 2.51
CA THR A 85 14.86 6.04 1.64
C THR A 85 15.13 7.41 2.26
N VAL A 86 14.19 7.92 3.06
CA VAL A 86 14.33 9.18 3.80
C VAL A 86 15.24 8.99 5.00
N VAL A 87 15.07 7.89 5.74
CA VAL A 87 15.86 7.59 6.95
C VAL A 87 17.32 7.31 6.63
N VAL A 88 17.61 6.62 5.53
CA VAL A 88 19.00 6.32 5.15
C VAL A 88 19.74 7.56 4.64
N GLY A 89 19.02 8.55 4.10
CA GLY A 89 19.61 9.77 3.53
C GLY A 89 20.63 9.46 2.43
N ASP A 90 21.79 10.12 2.49
CA ASP A 90 22.87 9.99 1.51
C ASP A 90 23.93 8.94 1.88
N ARG A 91 23.61 8.03 2.81
CA ARG A 91 24.53 6.96 3.22
C ARG A 91 24.82 6.00 2.06
N THR A 92 26.04 5.48 2.03
CA THR A 92 26.52 4.53 1.02
C THR A 92 26.97 3.21 1.65
N VAL A 93 26.98 2.14 0.85
CA VAL A 93 27.64 0.86 1.15
C VAL A 93 28.61 0.57 0.01
N GLY A 94 29.90 0.78 0.27
CA GLY A 94 30.93 0.77 -0.78
C GLY A 94 30.65 1.86 -1.83
N PRO A 95 30.66 1.53 -3.14
CA PRO A 95 30.39 2.50 -4.20
C PRO A 95 28.89 2.81 -4.42
N LEU A 96 27.99 2.11 -3.72
CA LEU A 96 26.55 2.20 -3.96
C LEU A 96 25.85 3.09 -2.93
N ALA A 97 24.99 3.99 -3.41
CA ALA A 97 24.09 4.75 -2.54
C ALA A 97 22.96 3.86 -2.01
N LEU A 98 22.74 3.86 -0.69
CA LEU A 98 21.65 3.08 -0.07
C LEU A 98 20.28 3.46 -0.60
N LYS A 99 20.08 4.76 -0.87
CA LYS A 99 18.86 5.28 -1.49
C LYS A 99 18.57 4.60 -2.83
N THR A 100 19.57 4.44 -3.69
CA THR A 100 19.43 3.73 -4.98
C THR A 100 19.05 2.27 -4.77
N MET A 101 19.70 1.59 -3.82
CA MET A 101 19.38 0.19 -3.51
C MET A 101 17.93 0.01 -3.03
N LEU A 102 17.43 0.92 -2.19
CA LEU A 102 16.04 0.89 -1.71
C LEU A 102 15.03 1.17 -2.82
N PHE A 103 15.32 2.11 -3.73
CA PHE A 103 14.46 2.35 -4.89
C PHE A 103 14.43 1.15 -5.85
N VAL A 104 15.58 0.51 -6.08
CA VAL A 104 15.63 -0.74 -6.84
C VAL A 104 14.80 -1.82 -6.17
N ALA A 105 14.91 -1.99 -4.85
CA ALA A 105 14.09 -2.95 -4.10
C ALA A 105 12.58 -2.64 -4.21
N ALA A 106 12.19 -1.37 -4.14
CA ALA A 106 10.79 -0.96 -4.33
C ALA A 106 10.30 -1.27 -5.76
N GLY A 107 11.13 -1.00 -6.77
CA GLY A 107 10.85 -1.36 -8.16
C GLY A 107 10.69 -2.86 -8.34
N VAL A 108 11.56 -3.67 -7.73
CA VAL A 108 11.46 -5.14 -7.74
C VAL A 108 10.16 -5.61 -7.08
N ALA A 109 9.74 -5.01 -5.96
CA ALA A 109 8.47 -5.37 -5.32
C ALA A 109 7.26 -5.09 -6.22
N VAL A 110 7.26 -3.94 -6.91
CA VAL A 110 6.22 -3.58 -7.89
C VAL A 110 6.21 -4.54 -9.07
N LEU A 111 7.39 -4.85 -9.64
CA LEU A 111 7.53 -5.79 -10.74
C LEU A 111 7.06 -7.19 -10.34
N TRP A 112 7.46 -7.66 -9.15
CA TRP A 112 7.00 -8.93 -8.61
C TRP A 112 5.47 -8.99 -8.54
N TYR A 113 4.83 -7.95 -7.99
CA TYR A 113 3.37 -7.89 -7.90
C TYR A 113 2.72 -7.98 -9.28
N PHE A 114 3.21 -7.21 -10.26
CA PHE A 114 2.67 -7.25 -11.61
C PHE A 114 2.83 -8.62 -12.28
N VAL A 115 3.99 -9.26 -12.12
CA VAL A 115 4.23 -10.60 -12.68
C VAL A 115 3.30 -11.62 -12.04
N VAL A 116 3.19 -11.65 -10.71
CA VAL A 116 2.35 -12.64 -10.02
C VAL A 116 0.86 -12.42 -10.31
N GLU A 117 0.39 -11.17 -10.32
CA GLU A 117 -1.00 -10.87 -10.65
C GLU A 117 -1.30 -11.17 -12.13
N GLY A 118 -0.36 -10.88 -13.03
CA GLY A 118 -0.48 -11.19 -14.45
C GLY A 118 -0.56 -12.68 -14.73
N ILE A 119 0.30 -13.49 -14.09
CA ILE A 119 0.24 -14.96 -14.18
C ILE A 119 -1.09 -15.48 -13.65
N ALA A 120 -1.54 -14.99 -12.49
CA ALA A 120 -2.80 -15.42 -11.89
C ALA A 120 -4.01 -15.06 -12.78
N GLY A 121 -3.99 -13.87 -13.38
CA GLY A 121 -5.00 -13.43 -14.35
C GLY A 121 -5.02 -14.30 -15.59
N TYR A 122 -3.84 -14.56 -16.18
CA TYR A 122 -3.72 -15.45 -17.35
C TYR A 122 -4.26 -16.85 -17.09
N GLN A 123 -3.89 -17.46 -15.96
CA GLN A 123 -4.38 -18.78 -15.56
C GLN A 123 -5.90 -18.80 -15.36
N ALA A 124 -6.46 -17.76 -14.76
CA ALA A 124 -7.91 -17.65 -14.57
C ALA A 124 -8.68 -17.56 -15.89
N THR A 125 -8.12 -16.87 -16.89
CA THR A 125 -8.69 -16.81 -18.24
C THR A 125 -8.63 -18.19 -18.92
N MET A 126 -7.48 -18.86 -18.90
CA MET A 126 -7.31 -20.18 -19.54
C MET A 126 -8.14 -21.30 -18.90
N ALA A 127 -8.52 -21.16 -17.63
CA ALA A 127 -9.35 -22.15 -16.94
C ALA A 127 -10.86 -21.94 -17.16
N GLY A 128 -11.26 -20.81 -17.74
CA GLY A 128 -12.65 -20.50 -18.08
C GLY A 128 -13.03 -20.80 -19.53
N GLU A 129 -12.06 -21.18 -20.36
CA GLU A 129 -12.24 -21.77 -21.70
C GLU A 129 -12.32 -23.30 -21.61
#